data_AF-X1W2H1-F1
#
_entry.id   AF-X1W2H1-F1
#
_cell.length_a   1.000
_cell.length_b   1.000
_cell.length_c   1.000
_cell.angle_alpha   90.00
_cell.angle_beta   90.00
_cell.angle_gamma   90.00
#
_symmetry.space_group_name_H-M   'P 1'
#
loop_
_entity.id
_entity.type
_entity.pdbx_description
1 polymer ?
#
loop_
_entity_poly.entity_id
_entity_poly.type
_entity_poly.pdbx_seq_one_letter_code
_entity_poly.pdbx_strand_id
1 'polypeptide(L)' 'MTNIYRQAKQLLDKRGAGGEISWEEFQLIKKAELALILRGCPLPEDMPLAECLEELAKSVEEAQ' A
#
# COMPACT_ATOMS: atom_id res chain seq x y z
N MET A 1 -11.75 3.34 -10.00
CA MET A 1 -11.42 1.88 -9.99
C MET A 1 -10.89 1.54 -8.60
N THR A 2 -11.01 0.30 -8.09
CA THR A 2 -10.56 -0.01 -6.71
C THR A 2 -9.03 0.09 -6.62
N ASN A 3 -8.52 1.14 -5.98
CA ASN A 3 -7.09 1.36 -5.81
C ASN A 3 -6.56 0.55 -4.61
N ILE A 4 -5.95 -0.59 -4.91
CA ILE A 4 -5.41 -1.50 -3.88
C ILE A 4 -4.33 -0.83 -3.01
N TYR A 5 -3.55 0.11 -3.57
CA TYR A 5 -2.50 0.81 -2.83
C TYR A 5 -3.10 1.77 -1.81
N ARG A 6 -4.16 2.49 -2.19
CA ARG A 6 -4.92 3.35 -1.27
C ARG A 6 -5.52 2.55 -0.12
N GLN A 7 -6.12 1.40 -0.44
CA GLN A 7 -6.70 0.51 0.57
C GLN A 7 -5.64 -0.06 1.51
N ALA A 8 -4.51 -0.53 0.97
CA ALA A 8 -3.40 -1.04 1.78
C ALA A 8 -2.84 0.03 2.73
N LYS A 9 -2.70 1.28 2.26
CA LYS A 9 -2.28 2.39 3.12
C LYS A 9 -3.27 2.66 4.25
N GLN A 10 -4.57 2.73 3.96
CA GLN A 10 -5.60 2.94 4.98
C GLN A 10 -5.59 1.84 6.05
N LEU A 11 -5.34 0.59 5.66
CA LEU A 11 -5.22 -0.53 6.60
C LEU A 11 -3.93 -0.46 7.44
N LEU A 12 -2.82 0.00 6.86
CA LEU A 12 -1.59 0.26 7.62
C LEU A 12 -1.77 1.42 8.61
N ASP A 13 -2.42 2.51 8.21
CA ASP A 13 -2.73 3.65 9.07
C ASP A 13 -3.63 3.20 10.23
N LYS A 14 -4.68 2.41 9.94
CA LYS A 14 -5.56 1.77 10.94
C LYS A 14 -4.75 0.94 11.94
N ARG A 15 -3.85 0.09 11.44
CA ARG A 15 -2.97 -0.73 12.29
C ARG A 15 -2.01 0.13 13.14
N GLY A 16 -1.45 1.18 12.56
CA GLY A 16 -0.56 2.12 13.25
C GLY A 16 -1.24 2.91 14.37
N ALA A 17 -2.54 3.18 14.22
CA ALA A 17 -3.37 3.79 15.26
C ALA A 17 -3.85 2.79 16.34
N GLY A 18 -3.40 1.52 16.30
CA GLY A 18 -3.80 0.48 17.24
C GLY A 18 -5.11 -0.23 16.89
N GLY A 19 -5.64 -0.02 15.68
CA GLY A 19 -6.81 -0.74 15.18
C GLY A 19 -6.47 -2.19 14.79
N GLU A 20 -7.40 -3.10 15.04
CA GLU A 20 -7.29 -4.49 14.61
C GLU A 20 -7.47 -4.62 13.09
N ILE A 21 -6.70 -5.52 12.48
CA ILE A 21 -6.87 -5.89 11.08
C ILE A 21 -7.17 -7.38 10.95
N SER A 22 -8.10 -7.74 10.07
CA SER A 22 -8.43 -9.13 9.76
C SER A 22 -7.31 -9.80 8.95
N TRP A 23 -7.40 -11.12 8.82
CA TRP A 23 -6.47 -11.86 7.96
C TRP A 23 -6.58 -11.44 6.49
N GLU A 24 -7.79 -11.20 6.00
CA GLU A 24 -8.05 -10.72 4.64
C GLU A 24 -7.48 -9.32 4.41
N GLU A 25 -7.64 -8.41 5.38
CA GLU A 25 -7.04 -7.07 5.36
C GLU A 25 -5.50 -7.16 5.33
N PHE A 26 -4.91 -8.05 6.13
CA PHE A 26 -3.47 -8.29 6.12
C PHE A 26 -2.98 -8.86 4.77
N GLN A 27 -3.71 -9.80 4.17
CA GLN A 27 -3.41 -10.33 2.84
C GLN A 27 -3.46 -9.25 1.77
N LEU A 28 -4.38 -8.28 1.88
CA LEU A 28 -4.45 -7.13 0.97
C LEU A 28 -3.20 -6.25 1.06
N ILE A 29 -2.76 -5.94 2.29
CA ILE A 29 -1.50 -5.20 2.51
C ILE A 29 -0.33 -5.94 1.86
N LYS A 30 -0.20 -7.25 2.11
CA LYS A 30 0.88 -8.07 1.53
C LYS A 30 0.84 -8.14 0.02
N LYS A 31 -0.34 -8.17 -0.59
CA LYS A 31 -0.49 -8.12 -2.05
C LYS A 31 0.00 -6.78 -2.62
N ALA A 32 -0.30 -5.67 -1.95
CA ALA A 32 0.19 -4.34 -2.35
C ALA A 32 1.71 -4.20 -2.15
N GLU A 33 2.25 -4.74 -1.05
CA GLU A 33 3.71 -4.83 -0.80
C GLU A 33 4.43 -5.64 -1.88
N LEU A 34 3.90 -6.80 -2.28
CA LEU A 34 4.49 -7.64 -3.31
C LEU A 34 4.60 -6.91 -4.65
N ALA A 35 3.65 -6.04 -4.98
CA ALA A 35 3.71 -5.23 -6.18
C ALA A 35 4.84 -4.19 -6.14
N LEU A 36 5.24 -3.70 -4.96
CA LEU A 36 6.41 -2.83 -4.79
C LEU A 36 7.71 -3.60 -5.09
N ILE A 37 7.82 -4.84 -4.60
CA ILE A 37 9.03 -5.67 -4.76
C ILE A 37 9.16 -6.17 -6.19
N LEU A 38 8.08 -6.69 -6.78
CA LEU A 38 8.13 -7.36 -8.09
C LEU A 38 8.30 -6.40 -9.28
N ARG A 39 7.97 -5.11 -9.14
CA ARG A 39 8.02 -4.15 -10.24
C ARG A 39 9.32 -3.36 -10.34
N GLY A 40 10.32 -3.62 -9.51
CA GLY A 40 11.51 -2.76 -9.45
C GLY A 40 11.08 -1.31 -9.21
N CYS A 41 10.23 -1.12 -8.19
CA CYS A 41 9.62 0.17 -7.91
C CYS A 41 10.73 1.24 -7.79
N PRO A 42 10.62 2.38 -8.49
CA PRO A 42 11.67 3.41 -8.48
C PRO A 42 11.75 4.17 -7.14
N LEU A 43 11.03 3.70 -6.12
CA LEU A 43 10.98 4.31 -4.81
C LEU A 43 12.18 3.87 -3.95
N PRO A 44 12.69 4.75 -3.07
CA PRO A 44 13.80 4.42 -2.19
C PRO A 44 13.49 3.23 -1.28
N GLU A 45 14.48 2.36 -1.03
CA GLU A 45 14.33 1.17 -0.16
C GLU A 45 14.09 1.54 1.32
N ASP A 46 14.53 2.72 1.75
CA ASP A 46 14.38 3.26 3.09
C ASP A 46 13.07 4.03 3.29
N MET A 47 12.30 4.25 2.22
CA MET A 47 11.02 4.93 2.31
C MET A 47 10.00 4.09 3.09
N PRO A 48 9.26 4.69 4.04
CA PRO A 48 8.22 3.97 4.77
C PRO A 48 7.18 3.37 3.82
N LEU A 49 6.78 2.12 4.07
CA LEU A 49 5.82 1.41 3.22
C LEU A 49 4.51 2.20 2.98
N ALA A 50 4.02 2.90 3.99
CA ALA A 50 2.80 3.72 3.86
C ALA A 50 2.98 4.87 2.86
N GLU A 51 4.17 5.47 2.78
CA GLU A 51 4.51 6.49 1.78
C GLU A 51 4.67 5.88 0.39
N CYS A 52 5.28 4.69 0.29
CA CYS A 52 5.36 3.98 -0.99
C CYS A 52 3.99 3.67 -1.58
N LEU A 53 3.05 3.24 -0.74
CA LEU A 53 1.67 2.96 -1.14
C LEU A 53 0.91 4.24 -1.50
N GLU A 54 1.20 5.37 -0.86
CA GLU A 54 0.63 6.68 -1.19
C GLU A 54 1.04 7.12 -2.60
N GLU A 55 2.32 7.04 -2.95
CA GLU A 55 2.84 7.46 -4.25
C GLU A 55 2.35 6.56 -5.40
N LEU A 56 2.28 5.24 -5.17
CA LEU A 56 1.67 4.34 -6.14
C LEU A 56 0.17 4.57 -6.30
N ALA A 57 -0.52 4.87 -5.20
CA ALA A 57 -1.94 5.16 -5.27
C ALA A 57 -2.21 6.39 -6.13
N LYS A 58 -1.46 7.48 -5.93
CA LYS A 58 -1.51 8.68 -6.78
C LYS A 58 -1.21 8.36 -8.24
N SER A 59 -0.13 7.62 -8.50
CA SER A 59 0.28 7.24 -9.87
C SER A 59 -0.82 6.47 -10.61
N VAL A 60 -1.54 5.57 -9.93
CA VAL A 60 -2.65 4.82 -10.52
C VAL A 60 -3.90 5.68 -10.71
N GLU A 61 -4.17 6.60 -9.78
CA GLU A 61 -5.31 7.53 -9.86
C GLU A 61 -5.15 8.54 -10.99
N GLU A 62 -3.94 9.06 -11.20
CA GLU A 62 -3.62 10.00 -12.28
C GLU A 62 -3.57 9.35 -13.67
N ALA A 63 -3.36 8.04 -13.72
CA ALA A 63 -3.40 7.26 -14.97
C ALA A 63 -4.83 6.85 -15.40
N GLN A 64 -5.88 7.23 -14.65
CA GLN A 64 -7.30 6.95 -14.96
C GLN A 64 -7.95 8.13 -15.67
#